data_AF-A0A536QYR2-F1
#
_entry.id   AF-A0A536QYR2-F1
#
_cell.length_a   1.000
_cell.length_b   1.000
_cell.length_c   1.000
_cell.angle_alpha   90.00
_cell.angle_beta   90.00
_cell.angle_gamma   90.00
#
_symmetry.space_group_name_H-M   'P 1'
#
loop_
_entity.id
_entity.type
_entity.pdbx_description
1 polymer ?
#
loop_
_entity_poly.entity_id
_entity_poly.type
_entity_poly.pdbx_seq_one_letter_code
_entity_poly.pdbx_strand_id
1 'polypeptide(L)'
;MISPIHSFSRLLETEARIRALSTVNALHLRDFRNGVATFAVAVGEAISPAEFGAVIQMLQELHLRLEGTTQTTVELRAEDELTAS
;
A
#
# COMPACT_ATOMS: atom_id res chain seq x y z
N MET A 1 -2.03 -17.72 -5.09
CA MET A 1 -0.67 -17.64 -4.52
C MET A 1 -0.35 -16.15 -4.44
N ILE A 2 -0.03 -15.63 -3.27
CA ILE A 2 0.02 -14.18 -3.07
C ILE A 2 1.50 -13.76 -3.07
N SER A 3 1.88 -12.90 -4.01
CA SER A 3 3.27 -12.68 -4.45
C SER A 3 4.11 -11.89 -3.43
N PRO A 4 5.43 -12.13 -3.28
CA PRO A 4 6.30 -11.38 -2.39
C PRO A 4 6.93 -10.11 -3.01
N ILE A 5 7.17 -9.07 -2.20
CA ILE A 5 8.22 -8.06 -2.44
C ILE A 5 9.60 -8.72 -2.22
N HIS A 6 10.36 -8.87 -3.30
CA HIS A 6 11.71 -9.47 -3.23
C HIS A 6 12.84 -8.47 -2.95
N SER A 7 12.60 -7.15 -3.04
CA SER A 7 13.63 -6.13 -2.80
C SER A 7 13.27 -5.14 -1.68
N PHE A 8 14.22 -4.90 -0.78
CA PHE A 8 14.08 -3.92 0.30
C PHE A 8 13.90 -2.49 -0.25
N SER A 9 14.53 -2.16 -1.38
CA SER A 9 14.36 -0.84 -2.03
C SER A 9 12.92 -0.60 -2.48
N ARG A 10 12.24 -1.64 -2.99
CA ARG A 10 10.83 -1.53 -3.39
C ARG A 10 9.91 -1.32 -2.18
N LEU A 11 10.19 -1.98 -1.06
CA LEU A 11 9.49 -1.74 0.20
C LEU A 11 9.59 -0.26 0.63
N LEU A 12 10.79 0.32 0.56
CA LEU A 12 11.03 1.73 0.90
C LEU A 12 10.32 2.68 -0.06
N GLU A 13 10.31 2.40 -1.36
CA GLU A 13 9.59 3.20 -2.34
C GLU A 13 8.07 3.16 -2.09
N THR A 14 7.52 1.97 -1.84
CA THR A 14 6.11 1.80 -1.48
C THR A 14 5.77 2.61 -0.23
N GLU A 15 6.59 2.53 0.81
CA GLU A 15 6.40 3.30 2.03
C GLU A 15 6.42 4.82 1.77
N ALA A 16 7.41 5.30 1.01
CA ALA A 16 7.56 6.71 0.70
C ALA A 16 6.37 7.29 -0.08
N ARG A 17 5.87 6.54 -1.07
CA ARG A 17 4.72 6.96 -1.89
C ARG A 17 3.42 6.99 -1.09
N ILE A 18 3.18 5.98 -0.23
CA ILE A 18 2.00 5.99 0.65
C ILE A 18 2.05 7.19 1.61
N ARG A 19 3.22 7.49 2.21
CA ARG A 19 3.40 8.65 3.11
C ARG A 19 3.22 10.00 2.41
N ALA A 20 3.44 10.08 1.10
CA ALA A 20 3.31 11.33 0.35
C ALA A 20 1.85 11.78 0.17
N LEU A 21 0.87 10.91 0.44
CA LEU A 21 -0.55 11.25 0.39
C LEU A 21 -0.95 12.10 1.59
N SER A 22 -1.52 13.28 1.32
CA SER A 22 -2.01 14.26 2.31
C SER A 22 -3.02 13.68 3.32
N THR A 23 -3.79 12.67 2.92
CA THR A 23 -4.80 12.01 3.77
C THR A 23 -4.20 10.95 4.72
N VAL A 24 -2.94 10.56 4.54
CA VAL A 24 -2.28 9.54 5.36
C VAL A 24 -1.77 10.18 6.65
N ASN A 25 -2.42 9.84 7.76
CA ASN A 25 -2.07 10.34 9.09
C ASN A 25 -0.92 9.53 9.71
N ALA A 26 -0.88 8.23 9.44
CA ALA A 26 0.16 7.34 9.93
C ALA A 26 0.31 6.13 9.00
N LEU A 27 1.52 5.57 8.98
CA LEU A 27 1.86 4.37 8.22
C LEU A 27 2.78 3.48 9.05
N HIS A 28 2.38 2.21 9.20
CA HIS A 28 3.12 1.19 9.92
C HIS A 28 3.25 -0.08 9.07
N LEU A 29 4.45 -0.66 9.03
CA LEU A 29 4.65 -2.01 8.53
C LEU A 29 4.21 -3.01 9.61
N ARG A 30 3.13 -3.75 9.38
CA ARG A 30 2.59 -4.73 10.34
C ARG A 30 3.28 -6.08 10.25
N ASP A 31 3.57 -6.53 9.03
CA ASP A 31 4.22 -7.81 8.79
C ASP A 31 5.16 -7.72 7.58
N PHE A 32 6.29 -8.42 7.66
CA PHE A 32 7.23 -8.61 6.56
C PHE A 32 7.85 -10.01 6.62
N ARG A 33 7.25 -10.97 5.90
CA ARG A 33 7.67 -12.38 5.94
C ARG A 33 7.70 -12.97 4.55
N ASN A 34 8.79 -13.69 4.26
CA ASN A 34 9.01 -14.35 2.98
C ASN A 34 8.81 -13.40 1.78
N GLY A 35 9.18 -12.11 1.95
CA GLY A 35 9.01 -11.04 0.98
C GLY A 35 7.63 -10.38 0.99
N VAL A 36 6.62 -10.91 1.65
CA VAL A 36 5.29 -10.29 1.70
C VAL A 36 5.28 -9.17 2.73
N ALA A 37 4.86 -7.96 2.35
CA ALA A 37 4.68 -6.83 3.26
C ALA A 37 3.20 -6.45 3.42
N THR A 38 2.77 -6.26 4.65
CA THR A 38 1.44 -5.70 4.98
C THR A 38 1.61 -4.36 5.69
N PHE A 39 1.03 -3.33 5.11
CA PHE A 39 1.01 -1.97 5.66
C PHE A 39 -0.35 -1.68 6.30
N ALA A 40 -0.34 -1.13 7.51
CA ALA A 40 -1.50 -0.47 8.09
C ALA A 40 -1.37 1.04 7.87
N VAL A 41 -2.36 1.60 7.18
CA VAL A 41 -2.40 3.01 6.81
C VAL A 41 -3.57 3.66 7.52
N ALA A 42 -3.29 4.60 8.42
CA ALA A 42 -4.33 5.43 9.02
C ALA A 42 -4.67 6.58 8.07
N VAL A 43 -5.93 6.70 7.71
CA VAL A 43 -6.43 7.68 6.72
C VAL A 43 -7.37 8.69 7.38
N GLY A 44 -7.39 9.91 6.84
CA GLY A 44 -8.33 10.95 7.27
C GLY A 44 -9.78 10.63 6.88
N GLU A 45 -10.74 11.26 7.57
CA GLU A 45 -12.17 11.01 7.34
C GLU A 45 -12.70 11.59 6.03
N ALA A 46 -12.05 12.62 5.48
CA ALA A 46 -12.43 13.26 4.24
C ALA A 46 -11.33 13.13 3.18
N ILE A 47 -11.69 12.65 2.00
CA ILE A 47 -10.83 12.57 0.82
C ILE A 47 -11.49 13.32 -0.34
N SER A 48 -10.75 14.17 -1.05
CA SER A 48 -11.25 14.81 -2.25
C SER A 48 -11.31 13.81 -3.43
N PRO A 49 -12.14 14.04 -4.47
CA PRO A 49 -12.15 13.18 -5.65
C PRO A 49 -10.79 13.06 -6.35
N ALA A 50 -9.98 14.13 -6.34
CA ALA A 50 -8.65 14.13 -6.91
C ALA A 50 -7.68 13.23 -6.13
N GLU A 51 -7.70 13.33 -4.79
CA GLU A 51 -6.89 12.47 -3.93
C GLU A 51 -7.35 11.01 -4.04
N PHE A 52 -8.64 10.75 -4.13
CA PHE A 52 -9.17 9.40 -4.36
C PHE A 52 -8.67 8.81 -5.68
N GLY A 53 -8.69 9.61 -6.75
CA GLY A 53 -8.12 9.20 -8.04
C GLY A 53 -6.62 8.91 -7.97
N ALA A 54 -5.85 9.75 -7.27
CA ALA A 54 -4.42 9.56 -7.06
C ALA A 54 -4.12 8.28 -6.26
N VAL A 55 -4.92 7.98 -5.23
CA VAL A 55 -4.82 6.74 -4.46
C VAL A 55 -5.03 5.52 -5.35
N ILE A 56 -6.08 5.52 -6.20
CA ILE A 56 -6.32 4.41 -7.13
C ILE A 56 -5.13 4.18 -8.07
N GLN A 57 -4.58 5.25 -8.65
CA GLN A 57 -3.41 5.15 -9.52
C GLN A 57 -2.19 4.61 -8.76
N MET A 58 -1.94 5.11 -7.55
CA MET A 58 -0.84 4.64 -6.71
C MET A 58 -0.96 3.15 -6.37
N LEU A 59 -2.16 2.67 -6.02
CA LEU A 59 -2.39 1.25 -5.74
C LEU A 59 -2.08 0.38 -6.96
N GLN A 60 -2.43 0.83 -8.16
CA GLN A 60 -2.12 0.14 -9.42
C GLN A 60 -0.63 0.13 -9.72
N GLU A 61 0.04 1.28 -9.67
CA GLU A 61 1.48 1.40 -9.92
C GLU A 61 2.32 0.55 -8.96
N LEU A 62 1.94 0.55 -7.68
CA LEU A 62 2.67 -0.17 -6.63
C LEU A 62 2.21 -1.61 -6.44
N HIS A 63 1.27 -2.10 -7.25
CA HIS A 63 0.75 -3.46 -7.17
C HIS A 63 0.27 -3.79 -5.74
N LEU A 64 -0.49 -2.86 -5.15
CA LEU A 64 -1.03 -2.99 -3.80
C LEU A 64 -2.44 -3.57 -3.86
N ARG A 65 -2.65 -4.67 -3.13
CA ARG A 65 -3.95 -5.29 -2.91
C ARG A 65 -4.50 -4.92 -1.53
N LEU A 66 -5.78 -4.58 -1.46
CA LEU A 66 -6.49 -4.38 -0.20
C LEU A 66 -6.72 -5.73 0.50
N GLU A 67 -6.31 -5.85 1.76
CA GLU A 67 -6.56 -7.04 2.59
C GLU A 67 -7.65 -6.83 3.63
N GLY A 68 -7.84 -5.59 4.10
CA GLY A 68 -8.83 -5.28 5.12
C GLY A 68 -9.07 -3.79 5.30
N THR A 69 -10.21 -3.44 5.90
CA THR A 69 -10.55 -2.06 6.25
C THR A 69 -11.20 -2.01 7.64
N THR A 70 -10.98 -0.90 8.33
CA THR A 70 -11.69 -0.50 9.55
C THR A 70 -12.23 0.91 9.35
N GLN A 71 -12.79 1.53 10.40
CA GLN A 71 -13.30 2.91 10.32
C GLN A 71 -12.22 3.94 9.93
N THR A 72 -10.96 3.72 10.33
CA THR A 72 -9.89 4.72 10.14
C THR A 72 -8.62 4.16 9.53
N THR A 73 -8.54 2.85 9.31
CA THR A 73 -7.33 2.16 8.85
C THR A 73 -7.63 1.25 7.69
N VAL A 74 -6.74 1.23 6.70
CA VAL A 74 -6.72 0.26 5.60
C VAL A 74 -5.48 -0.62 5.70
N GLU A 75 -5.64 -1.91 5.41
CA GLU A 75 -4.54 -2.87 5.33
C GLU A 75 -4.22 -3.18 3.87
N LEU A 76 -3.00 -2.84 3.45
CA LEU A 76 -2.52 -2.97 2.08
C LEU A 76 -1.40 -3.99 2.01
N ARG A 77 -1.48 -4.87 1.04
CA ARG A 77 -0.45 -5.84 0.72
C ARG A 77 0.20 -5.52 -0.59
N ALA A 78 1.53 -5.51 -0.61
CA ALA A 78 2.26 -5.42 -1.86
C ALA A 78 2.43 -6.77 -2.53
N GLU A 79 2.25 -6.78 -3.85
CA GLU A 79 2.41 -7.92 -4.75
C GLU A 79 3.47 -7.57 -5.82
N ASP A 80 4.13 -8.55 -6.43
CA ASP A 80 5.02 -8.31 -7.59
C ASP A 80 4.23 -8.25 -8.91
N GLU A 81 4.80 -7.58 -9.92
CA GLU A 81 4.36 -7.80 -11.31
C GLU A 81 4.45 -9.29 -11.58
N LEU A 82 3.35 -9.91 -11.98
CA LEU A 82 3.39 -11.22 -12.60
C LEU A 82 4.30 -11.09 -13.82
N THR A 83 5.54 -11.59 -13.74
CA THR A 83 6.19 -12.13 -14.93
C THR A 83 5.25 -13.19 -15.46
N ALA A 84 4.44 -12.81 -16.46
CA ALA A 84 3.65 -13.74 -17.25
C ALA A 84 4.62 -14.84 -17.72
N SER A 85 4.45 -16.04 -17.17
CA SER A 85 5.09 -17.26 -17.65
C SER A 85 4.08 -18.04 -18.48
#